data_AF-A0A2P7AQB1-F1
#
_entry.id   AF-A0A2P7AQB1-F1
#
_cell.length_a   1.000
_cell.length_b   1.000
_cell.length_c   1.000
_cell.angle_alpha   90.00
_cell.angle_beta   90.00
_cell.angle_gamma   90.00
#
_symmetry.space_group_name_H-M   'P 1'
#
loop_
_entity.id
_entity.type
_entity.pdbx_description
1 polymer ?
#
loop_
_entity_poly.entity_id
_entity_poly.type
_entity_poly.pdbx_seq_one_letter_code
_entity_poly.pdbx_strand_id
1 'polypeptide(L)'
;MNADVTSGTLLQSLLAGFDGRPAKAPDDAKRRFAEPLSAVDAAKQLVDKAKRAADISLDRAKAAPKPHEITNPVFVALFDAHQRDREVLFAAMRALDAARLAVKGQ
;
A
#
# COMPACT_ATOMS: atom_id res chain seq x y z
N MET A 1 60.76 -18.63 -18.02
CA MET A 1 59.99 -17.93 -16.96
C MET A 1 58.59 -18.50 -17.02
N ASN A 2 58.27 -19.39 -16.08
CA ASN A 2 57.05 -20.21 -16.11
C ASN A 2 55.88 -19.41 -15.53
N ALA A 3 54.80 -19.33 -16.30
CA ALA A 3 53.49 -18.91 -15.82
C ALA A 3 52.81 -20.13 -15.20
N ASP A 4 52.45 -20.06 -13.92
CA ASP A 4 51.61 -21.10 -13.31
C ASP A 4 50.70 -20.51 -12.23
N VAL A 5 49.40 -20.56 -12.54
CA VAL A 5 48.30 -20.95 -11.66
C VAL A 5 48.23 -20.25 -10.30
N THR A 6 47.58 -19.09 -10.27
CA THR A 6 46.96 -18.56 -9.04
C THR A 6 45.56 -18.04 -9.34
N SER A 7 44.69 -18.92 -9.83
CA SER A 7 43.25 -18.61 -10.03
C SER A 7 42.36 -19.85 -9.88
N GLY A 8 42.81 -20.85 -9.12
CA GLY A 8 42.05 -22.10 -8.89
C GLY A 8 41.31 -22.18 -7.55
N THR A 9 41.68 -21.37 -6.56
CA THR A 9 41.27 -21.62 -5.15
C THR A 9 40.11 -20.76 -4.65
N LEU A 10 39.68 -19.75 -5.41
CA LEU A 10 38.60 -18.85 -4.99
C LEU A 10 37.21 -19.29 -5.51
N LEU A 11 37.16 -20.12 -6.55
CA LEU A 11 35.90 -20.59 -7.15
C LEU A 11 35.40 -21.93 -6.57
N GLN A 12 36.19 -22.63 -5.76
CA GLN A 12 35.77 -23.88 -5.12
C GLN A 12 35.03 -23.68 -3.79
N SER A 13 35.05 -22.47 -3.21
CA SER A 13 34.38 -22.17 -1.94
C SER A 13 32.90 -21.78 -2.10
N LEU A 14 32.38 -21.64 -3.32
CA LEU A 14 30.98 -21.26 -3.57
C LEU A 14 30.05 -22.43 -3.89
N LEU A 15 30.57 -23.65 -4.05
CA LEU A 15 29.78 -24.81 -4.49
C LEU A 15 29.50 -25.84 -3.37
N ALA A 16 30.07 -25.67 -2.18
CA ALA A 16 29.96 -26.63 -1.06
C ALA A 16 28.94 -26.20 0.01
N GLY A 17 27.77 -25.70 -0.39
CA GLY A 17 26.77 -25.20 0.56
C GLY A 17 25.31 -25.29 0.13
N PHE A 18 24.99 -26.03 -0.94
CA PHE A 18 23.60 -26.24 -1.37
C PHE A 18 23.20 -27.71 -1.22
N ASP A 19 23.32 -28.22 0.01
CA ASP A 19 22.68 -29.47 0.38
C ASP A 19 21.28 -29.20 0.94
N GLY A 20 20.32 -29.91 0.36
CA GLY A 20 18.90 -29.72 0.59
C GLY A 20 18.52 -29.89 2.05
N ARG A 21 17.95 -28.83 2.61
CA ARG A 21 16.90 -28.94 3.62
C ARG A 21 15.62 -28.43 2.98
N PRO A 22 14.54 -29.22 2.86
CA PRO A 22 13.24 -28.63 2.60
C PRO A 22 12.90 -27.80 3.83
N ALA A 23 13.19 -26.50 3.76
CA ALA A 23 12.62 -25.53 4.68
C ALA A 23 11.11 -25.65 4.52
N LYS A 24 10.50 -26.29 5.51
CA LYS A 24 9.05 -26.37 5.72
C LYS A 24 8.46 -25.02 5.31
N ALA A 25 7.63 -25.05 4.28
CA ALA A 25 7.00 -23.86 3.70
C ALA A 25 6.49 -22.93 4.82
N PRO A 26 6.73 -21.61 4.78
CA PRO A 26 6.04 -20.69 5.66
C PRO A 26 4.63 -20.46 5.11
N ASP A 27 3.85 -21.53 4.91
CA ASP A 27 2.43 -21.45 4.55
C ASP A 27 1.59 -21.01 5.75
N ASP A 28 2.12 -21.14 6.97
CA ASP A 28 1.43 -20.80 8.22
C ASP A 28 1.56 -19.32 8.65
N ALA A 29 2.45 -18.53 8.03
CA ALA A 29 2.71 -17.15 8.49
C ALA A 29 1.80 -16.08 7.88
N LYS A 30 1.08 -16.38 6.79
CA LYS A 30 0.18 -15.42 6.12
C LYS A 30 -1.31 -15.76 6.22
N ARG A 31 -1.68 -16.85 6.89
CA ARG A 31 -3.06 -17.13 7.30
C ARG A 31 -3.32 -16.62 8.72
N ARG A 32 -2.87 -15.40 9.03
CA ARG A 32 -3.38 -14.69 10.20
C ARG A 32 -4.76 -14.16 9.85
N PHE A 33 -5.74 -15.06 9.90
CA PHE A 33 -7.16 -14.80 10.11
C PHE A 33 -7.65 -13.46 9.56
N ALA A 34 -7.71 -13.33 8.24
CA ALA A 34 -8.73 -12.49 7.66
C ALA A 34 -10.03 -13.28 7.79
N GLU A 35 -10.71 -13.14 8.93
CA GLU A 35 -12.12 -13.51 8.98
C GLU A 35 -12.82 -12.79 7.81
N PRO A 36 -13.76 -13.45 7.13
CA PRO A 36 -14.51 -12.80 6.06
C PRO A 36 -15.27 -11.63 6.66
N LEU A 37 -14.70 -10.42 6.55
CA LEU A 37 -15.37 -9.19 6.94
C LEU A 37 -16.69 -9.13 6.17
N SER A 38 -17.77 -8.82 6.87
CA SER A 38 -19.02 -8.54 6.19
C SER A 38 -18.79 -7.44 5.16
N ALA A 39 -19.56 -7.45 4.06
CA ALA A 39 -19.45 -6.40 3.04
C ALA A 39 -19.59 -4.98 3.64
N VAL A 40 -20.38 -4.85 4.71
CA VAL A 40 -20.55 -3.61 5.47
C VAL A 40 -19.27 -3.23 6.23
N ASP A 41 -18.62 -4.18 6.90
CA ASP A 41 -17.41 -3.88 7.68
C ASP A 41 -16.20 -3.60 6.78
N ALA A 42 -16.09 -4.31 5.65
CA ALA A 42 -15.11 -3.98 4.61
C ALA A 42 -15.33 -2.56 4.07
N ALA A 43 -16.59 -2.18 3.79
CA ALA A 43 -16.91 -0.83 3.32
C ALA A 43 -16.65 0.26 4.38
N LYS A 44 -16.88 0.00 5.68
CA LYS A 44 -16.51 0.91 6.76
C LYS A 44 -14.99 1.15 6.80
N GLN A 45 -14.20 0.08 6.71
CA GLN A 45 -12.74 0.20 6.68
C GLN A 45 -12.25 1.02 5.47
N LEU A 46 -12.90 0.87 4.32
CA LEU A 46 -12.60 1.70 3.14
C LEU A 46 -12.92 3.17 3.38
N VAL A 47 -14.06 3.50 4.00
CA VAL A 47 -14.41 4.88 4.38
C VAL A 47 -13.37 5.46 5.34
N ASP A 48 -12.98 4.73 6.38
CA ASP A 48 -12.00 5.20 7.37
C ASP A 48 -10.61 5.41 6.76
N LYS A 49 -10.21 4.57 5.81
CA LYS A 49 -8.97 4.74 5.06
C LYS A 49 -9.03 5.96 4.14
N ALA A 50 -10.10 6.10 3.37
CA ALA A 50 -10.28 7.21 2.44
C ALA A 50 -10.39 8.56 3.17
N LYS A 51 -11.06 8.59 4.33
CA LYS A 51 -11.15 9.78 5.18
C LYS A 51 -9.76 10.22 5.64
N ARG A 52 -8.97 9.29 6.19
CA ARG A 52 -7.59 9.60 6.60
C ARG A 52 -6.74 10.10 5.44
N ALA A 53 -6.87 9.52 4.25
CA ALA A 53 -6.15 9.99 3.07
C ALA A 53 -6.54 11.44 2.71
N ALA A 54 -7.84 11.74 2.65
CA ALA A 54 -8.35 13.08 2.35
C ALA A 54 -7.95 14.13 3.40
N ASP A 55 -7.94 13.76 4.68
CA ASP A 55 -7.49 14.63 5.77
C ASP A 55 -5.98 14.95 5.63
N ILE A 56 -5.16 13.92 5.39
CA ILE A 56 -3.70 14.08 5.20
C ILE A 56 -3.39 14.94 3.97
N SER A 57 -4.09 14.75 2.84
CA SER A 57 -3.86 15.57 1.64
C SER A 57 -4.34 17.00 1.80
N LEU A 58 -5.42 17.23 2.57
CA LEU A 58 -5.86 18.59 2.92
C LEU A 58 -4.81 19.31 3.77
N ASP A 59 -4.24 18.63 4.77
CA ASP A 59 -3.20 19.22 5.62
C ASP A 59 -1.95 19.56 4.81
N ARG A 60 -1.58 18.72 3.84
CA ARG A 60 -0.49 19.02 2.89
C ARG A 60 -0.80 20.26 2.04
N ALA A 61 -2.01 20.38 1.50
CA ALA A 61 -2.42 21.55 0.73
C ALA A 61 -2.37 22.83 1.58
N LYS A 62 -2.80 22.76 2.85
CA LYS A 62 -2.72 23.89 3.79
C LYS A 62 -1.27 24.25 4.19
N ALA A 63 -0.39 23.26 4.26
CA ALA A 63 1.03 23.46 4.55
C ALA A 63 1.83 23.99 3.34
N ALA A 64 1.22 24.07 2.14
CA ALA A 64 1.88 24.62 0.97
C ALA A 64 2.31 26.08 1.21
N PRO A 65 3.42 26.54 0.60
CA PRO A 65 3.84 27.94 0.67
C PRO A 65 2.70 28.86 0.22
N LYS A 66 2.59 30.04 0.83
CA LYS A 66 1.65 31.07 0.40
C LYS A 66 2.12 31.69 -0.93
N PRO A 67 1.21 32.21 -1.77
CA PRO A 67 -0.24 32.28 -1.57
C PRO A 67 -0.96 30.96 -1.91
N HIS A 68 -2.12 30.72 -1.27
CA HIS A 68 -3.00 29.59 -1.60
C HIS A 68 -3.96 29.98 -2.72
N GLU A 69 -3.38 30.27 -3.88
CA GLU A 69 -4.08 30.76 -5.07
C GLU A 69 -3.72 29.91 -6.29
N ILE A 70 -4.54 30.01 -7.34
CA ILE A 70 -4.37 29.25 -8.59
C ILE A 70 -3.04 29.56 -9.31
N THR A 71 -2.40 30.68 -8.96
CA THR A 71 -1.11 31.12 -9.51
C THR A 71 0.07 30.39 -8.86
N ASN A 72 -0.14 29.76 -7.70
CA ASN A 72 0.89 28.98 -7.02
C ASN A 72 0.80 27.50 -7.44
N PRO A 73 1.70 27.02 -8.31
CA PRO A 73 1.62 25.66 -8.86
C PRO A 73 1.79 24.57 -7.79
N VAL A 74 2.50 24.85 -6.69
CA VAL A 74 2.69 23.90 -5.60
C VAL A 74 1.38 23.69 -4.85
N PHE A 75 0.69 24.79 -4.52
CA PHE A 75 -0.62 24.72 -3.89
C PHE A 75 -1.63 24.01 -4.80
N VAL A 76 -1.69 24.37 -6.09
CA VAL A 76 -2.61 23.75 -7.06
C VAL A 76 -2.40 22.24 -7.12
N ALA A 77 -1.16 21.77 -7.28
CA ALA A 77 -0.87 20.35 -7.36
C ALA A 77 -1.30 19.57 -6.09
N LEU A 78 -1.08 20.16 -4.91
CA LEU A 78 -1.47 19.56 -3.63
C LEU A 78 -2.99 19.59 -3.42
N PHE A 79 -3.65 20.67 -3.84
CA PHE A 79 -5.10 20.80 -3.75
C PHE A 79 -5.82 19.87 -4.74
N ASP A 80 -5.27 19.67 -5.93
CA ASP A 80 -5.77 18.68 -6.90
C ASP A 80 -5.62 17.24 -6.38
N ALA A 81 -4.51 16.94 -5.69
CA ALA A 81 -4.36 15.66 -5.01
C ALA A 81 -5.44 15.48 -3.93
N HIS A 82 -5.71 16.52 -3.13
CA HIS A 82 -6.81 16.51 -2.16
C HIS A 82 -8.19 16.31 -2.81
N GLN A 83 -8.46 16.95 -3.94
CA GLN A 83 -9.72 16.78 -4.68
C GLN A 83 -9.93 15.30 -5.06
N ARG A 84 -8.88 14.63 -5.58
CA ARG A 84 -8.93 13.21 -5.90
C ARG A 84 -9.18 12.32 -4.68
N ASP A 85 -8.48 12.57 -3.57
CA ASP A 85 -8.70 11.80 -2.33
C ASP A 85 -10.13 11.99 -1.79
N ARG A 86 -10.67 13.20 -1.92
CA ARG A 86 -12.05 13.52 -1.54
C ARG A 86 -13.07 12.78 -2.41
N GLU A 87 -12.82 12.65 -3.71
CA GLU A 87 -13.65 11.83 -4.61
C GLU A 87 -13.62 10.35 -4.22
N VAL A 88 -12.46 9.82 -3.83
CA VAL A 88 -12.32 8.45 -3.32
C VAL A 88 -13.12 8.26 -2.02
N LEU A 89 -13.09 9.24 -1.10
CA LEU A 89 -13.92 9.22 0.10
C LEU A 89 -15.42 9.16 -0.23
N PHE A 90 -15.90 10.01 -1.15
CA PHE A 90 -17.31 9.97 -1.56
C PHE A 90 -17.70 8.66 -2.25
N ALA A 91 -16.79 8.06 -3.04
CA ALA A 91 -17.01 6.74 -3.61
C ALA A 91 -17.11 5.65 -2.52
N ALA A 92 -16.23 5.70 -1.50
CA ALA A 92 -16.28 4.77 -0.38
C ALA A 92 -17.57 4.91 0.45
N MET A 93 -18.04 6.13 0.69
CA MET A 93 -19.30 6.39 1.39
C MET A 93 -20.49 5.80 0.62
N ARG A 94 -20.54 6.00 -0.71
CA ARG A 94 -21.56 5.38 -1.57
C ARG A 94 -21.51 3.86 -1.52
N ALA A 95 -20.32 3.27 -1.51
CA ALA A 95 -20.16 1.81 -1.40
C ALA A 95 -20.65 1.28 -0.05
N LEU A 96 -20.41 2.01 1.05
CA LEU A 96 -20.93 1.65 2.37
C LEU A 96 -22.46 1.71 2.43
N ASP A 97 -23.06 2.75 1.84
CA ASP A 97 -24.52 2.86 1.80
C ASP A 97 -25.13 1.74 0.95
N ALA A 98 -24.54 1.41 -0.19
CA ALA A 98 -24.95 0.27 -1.01
C ALA A 98 -24.85 -1.06 -0.25
N ALA A 99 -23.76 -1.30 0.48
CA ALA A 99 -23.59 -2.51 1.28
C ALA A 99 -24.63 -2.61 2.41
N ARG A 100 -24.96 -1.50 3.06
CA ARG A 100 -26.00 -1.44 4.10
C ARG A 100 -27.39 -1.73 3.54
N LEU A 101 -27.72 -1.22 2.35
CA LEU A 101 -28.97 -1.50 1.67
C LEU A 101 -29.08 -2.97 1.27
N ALA A 102 -27.99 -3.57 0.77
CA ALA A 102 -27.96 -4.97 0.37
C ALA A 102 -28.19 -5.95 1.54
N VAL A 103 -27.79 -5.59 2.77
CA VAL A 103 -28.06 -6.39 3.97
C VAL A 103 -29.52 -6.25 4.45
N LYS A 104 -30.14 -5.09 4.25
CA LYS A 104 -31.55 -4.85 4.66
C LYS A 104 -32.59 -5.39 3.68
N GLY A 105 -32.19 -5.61 2.43
CA GLY A 105 -33.05 -6.17 1.38
C GLY A 105 -33.03 -7.70 1.29
N GLN A 106 -32.26 -8.36 2.17
CA GLN A 106 -32.32 -9.81 2.42
C GLN A 106 -33.30 -10.08 3.56
#